data_AF-A0A1A0HBP0-F1
#
_entry.id   AF-A0A1A0HBP0-F1
#
_cell.length_a   1.000
_cell.length_b   1.000
_cell.length_c   1.000
_cell.angle_alpha   90.00
_cell.angle_beta   90.00
_cell.angle_gamma   90.00
#
_symmetry.space_group_name_H-M   'P 1'
#
loop_
_entity.id
_entity.type
_entity.pdbx_description
1 polymer ?
#
loop_
_entity_poly.entity_id
_entity_poly.type
_entity_poly.pdbx_seq_one_letter_code
_entity_poly.pdbx_strand_id
1 'polypeptide(L)'
;WWIKSEIPDSLSGKLGIDLEFEVDENRIKKRDGHEVIYKDYYILFHDLSQLIFEIQYQSDDPRETVSVSSVKVKGSPKIRKDILHSYSSNLGHSLAEYADKAVGSKLGTSIVEEAFLHLSAKNPNLLRPIGEKAFGSAIYKNFNHNVTRIDEIRPGDIVCMRSAKFTSHKGLGGLGVKNISAGEGNEIYSAIVLQYDPKKDKIKVAESGKGGVVKKESYKFGEMKSGKIRIYRVVSRDSVGW
;
A
#
# COMPACT_ATOMS: atom_id res chain seq x y z
N TRP A 1 8.00 21.25 -14.77
CA TRP A 1 8.18 20.10 -13.87
C TRP A 1 9.53 19.42 -14.07
N TRP A 2 9.92 19.02 -15.30
CA TRP A 2 11.11 18.19 -15.51
C TRP A 2 12.44 18.80 -15.05
N ILE A 3 12.63 20.11 -15.26
CA ILE A 3 13.82 20.83 -14.80
C ILE A 3 13.98 20.70 -13.27
N LYS A 4 12.88 20.69 -12.52
CA LYS A 4 12.85 20.63 -11.05
C LYS A 4 12.81 19.20 -10.50
N SER A 5 12.86 18.17 -11.36
CA SER A 5 12.63 16.77 -10.97
C SER A 5 11.26 16.55 -10.31
N GLU A 6 10.26 17.34 -10.71
CA GLU A 6 8.86 17.18 -10.31
C GLU A 6 8.12 16.28 -11.31
N ILE A 7 6.84 15.97 -11.08
CA ILE A 7 5.98 15.19 -11.98
C ILE A 7 5.08 16.11 -12.84
N PRO A 8 4.57 15.68 -14.03
CA PRO A 8 3.59 16.48 -14.79
C PRO A 8 2.36 16.89 -13.98
N ASP A 9 1.80 18.08 -14.27
CA ASP A 9 0.59 18.60 -13.61
C ASP A 9 -0.63 17.68 -13.77
N SER A 10 -0.68 16.90 -14.87
CA SER A 10 -1.72 15.89 -15.09
C SER A 10 -1.69 14.73 -14.08
N LEU A 11 -0.58 14.57 -13.34
CA LEU A 11 -0.36 13.54 -12.35
C LEU A 11 -0.19 14.09 -10.92
N SER A 12 0.04 15.40 -10.75
CA SER A 12 0.32 16.00 -9.44
C SER A 12 -0.81 15.78 -8.42
N GLY A 13 -2.08 15.86 -8.86
CA GLY A 13 -3.25 15.59 -8.01
C GLY A 13 -3.41 14.13 -7.56
N LYS A 14 -2.57 13.22 -8.06
CA LYS A 14 -2.54 11.79 -7.70
C LYS A 14 -1.37 11.42 -6.80
N LEU A 15 -0.39 12.31 -6.64
CA LEU A 15 0.80 12.07 -5.83
C LEU A 15 0.42 11.86 -4.36
N GLY A 16 0.95 10.81 -3.74
CA GLY A 16 0.64 10.45 -2.35
C GLY A 16 -0.76 9.86 -2.15
N ILE A 17 -1.55 9.67 -3.22
CA ILE A 17 -2.91 9.13 -3.16
C ILE A 17 -3.02 7.86 -4.01
N ASP A 18 -2.64 7.99 -5.28
CA ASP A 18 -2.75 6.94 -6.30
C ASP A 18 -1.39 6.52 -6.84
N LEU A 19 -0.35 7.34 -6.65
CA LEU A 19 1.00 7.09 -7.13
C LEU A 19 2.07 7.71 -6.22
N GLU A 20 3.27 7.17 -6.34
CA GLU A 20 4.54 7.75 -5.90
C GLU A 20 5.49 7.82 -7.10
N PHE A 21 6.55 8.62 -7.00
CA PHE A 21 7.58 8.64 -8.04
C PHE A 21 8.98 8.87 -7.48
N GLU A 22 9.96 8.37 -8.22
CA GLU A 22 11.39 8.63 -8.01
C GLU A 22 12.01 9.12 -9.32
N VAL A 23 13.07 9.91 -9.23
CA VAL A 23 13.78 10.48 -10.38
C VAL A 23 15.27 10.30 -10.17
N ASP A 24 15.91 9.56 -11.07
CA ASP A 24 17.37 9.54 -11.16
C ASP A 24 17.82 10.65 -12.11
N GLU A 25 18.88 11.37 -11.76
CA GLU A 25 19.47 12.41 -12.60
C GLU A 25 20.95 12.10 -12.87
N ASN A 26 21.33 12.10 -14.14
CA ASN A 26 22.71 11.93 -14.59
C ASN A 26 23.13 13.11 -15.47
N ARG A 27 24.36 13.59 -15.30
CA ARG A 27 24.90 14.73 -16.07
C ARG A 27 26.13 14.30 -16.84
N ILE A 28 26.15 14.58 -18.14
CA ILE A 28 27.25 14.22 -19.02
C ILE A 28 27.72 15.46 -19.76
N LYS A 29 29.00 15.82 -19.55
CA LYS A 29 29.68 16.83 -20.38
C LYS A 29 29.96 16.24 -21.77
N LYS A 30 29.49 16.92 -22.81
CA LYS A 30 29.71 16.55 -24.21
C LYS A 30 30.89 17.33 -24.79
N ARG A 31 31.24 17.00 -26.04
CA ARG A 31 32.17 17.81 -26.84
C ARG A 31 31.59 19.22 -27.00
N ASP A 32 32.47 20.20 -27.19
CA ASP A 32 32.13 21.63 -27.25
C ASP A 32 31.66 22.28 -25.94
N GLY A 33 31.79 21.57 -24.81
CA GLY A 33 31.59 22.14 -23.47
C GLY A 33 30.15 22.12 -22.97
N HIS A 34 29.19 21.70 -23.80
CA HIS A 34 27.79 21.56 -23.40
C HIS A 34 27.60 20.42 -22.38
N GLU A 35 26.66 20.60 -21.45
CA GLU A 35 26.24 19.57 -20.50
C GLU A 35 24.85 19.06 -20.87
N VAL A 36 24.72 17.74 -21.02
CA VAL A 36 23.42 17.08 -21.22
C VAL A 36 23.00 16.43 -19.90
N ILE A 37 21.79 16.76 -19.46
CA ILE A 37 21.12 16.19 -18.30
C ILE A 37 20.20 15.08 -18.79
N TYR A 38 20.33 13.90 -18.20
CA TYR A 38 19.46 12.74 -18.37
C TYR A 38 18.65 12.55 -17.09
N LYS A 39 17.35 12.29 -17.20
CA LYS A 39 16.52 11.92 -16.07
C LYS A 39 15.66 10.71 -16.36
N ASP A 40 15.68 9.76 -15.43
CA ASP A 40 14.86 8.56 -15.48
C ASP A 40 13.75 8.69 -14.44
N TYR A 41 12.51 8.76 -14.92
CA TYR A 41 11.33 8.85 -14.08
C TYR A 41 10.76 7.46 -13.83
N TYR A 42 10.55 7.13 -12.56
CA TYR A 42 9.90 5.90 -12.14
C TYR A 42 8.61 6.24 -11.40
N ILE A 43 7.47 6.11 -12.07
CA ILE A 43 6.15 6.34 -11.46
C ILE A 43 5.56 4.98 -11.10
N LEU A 44 5.21 4.79 -9.83
CA LEU A 44 4.56 3.58 -9.32
C LEU A 44 3.13 3.90 -8.87
N PHE A 45 2.17 3.21 -9.45
CA PHE A 45 0.76 3.36 -9.09
C PHE A 45 0.37 2.41 -7.96
N HIS A 46 -0.74 2.71 -7.29
CA HIS A 46 -1.25 1.96 -6.14
C HIS A 46 -1.60 0.47 -6.43
N ASP A 47 -1.67 0.08 -7.70
CA ASP A 47 -1.88 -1.31 -8.14
C ASP A 47 -0.56 -1.99 -8.57
N LEU A 48 0.56 -1.36 -8.24
CA LEU A 48 1.93 -1.75 -8.57
C LEU A 48 2.26 -1.75 -10.07
N SER A 49 1.39 -1.21 -10.93
CA SER A 49 1.76 -0.87 -12.31
C SER A 49 2.72 0.32 -12.33
N GLN A 50 3.52 0.43 -13.40
CA GLN A 50 4.56 1.45 -13.52
C GLN A 50 4.49 2.19 -14.85
N LEU A 51 4.79 3.48 -14.80
CA LEU A 51 5.17 4.28 -15.96
C LEU A 51 6.62 4.72 -15.76
N ILE A 52 7.50 4.25 -16.64
CA ILE A 52 8.92 4.59 -16.63
C ILE A 52 9.21 5.36 -17.90
N PHE A 53 9.86 6.51 -17.81
CA PHE A 53 10.29 7.22 -19.00
C PHE A 53 11.59 7.97 -18.75
N GLU A 54 12.33 8.15 -19.83
CA GLU A 54 13.64 8.78 -19.82
C GLU A 54 13.56 10.08 -20.60
N ILE A 55 14.08 11.15 -20.04
CA ILE A 55 14.20 12.45 -20.70
C ILE A 55 15.65 12.90 -20.75
N GLN A 56 15.99 13.67 -21.76
CA GLN A 56 17.28 14.34 -21.86
C GLN A 56 17.12 15.77 -22.37
N TYR A 57 17.98 16.67 -21.92
CA TYR A 57 18.04 18.06 -22.38
C TYR A 57 19.42 18.68 -22.11
N GLN A 58 19.78 19.73 -22.85
CA GLN A 58 20.98 20.52 -22.59
C GLN A 58 20.72 21.50 -21.45
N SER A 59 21.70 21.68 -20.55
CA SER A 59 21.50 22.48 -19.33
C SER A 59 21.40 23.99 -19.60
N ASP A 60 21.98 24.48 -20.70
CA ASP A 60 21.96 25.86 -21.18
C ASP A 60 20.67 26.20 -21.95
N ASP A 61 20.05 25.23 -22.62
CA ASP A 61 18.76 25.39 -23.30
C ASP A 61 17.77 24.25 -22.97
N PRO A 62 17.27 24.17 -21.73
CA PRO A 62 16.47 23.03 -21.27
C PRO A 62 15.04 22.98 -21.84
N ARG A 63 14.58 24.04 -22.52
CA ARG A 63 13.21 24.12 -23.05
C ARG A 63 13.14 23.69 -24.50
N GLU A 64 14.08 24.12 -25.34
CA GLU A 64 14.06 23.79 -26.76
C GLU A 64 14.74 22.44 -27.05
N THR A 65 15.60 21.94 -26.15
CA THR A 65 16.37 20.70 -26.36
C THR A 65 15.80 19.47 -25.65
N VAL A 66 14.70 19.62 -24.91
CA VAL A 66 14.09 18.49 -24.20
C VAL A 66 13.56 17.45 -25.17
N SER A 67 13.92 16.19 -24.92
CA SER A 67 13.44 15.04 -25.68
C SER A 67 13.18 13.87 -24.75
N VAL A 68 12.21 13.02 -25.12
CA VAL A 68 11.92 11.76 -24.44
C VAL A 68 12.59 10.64 -25.22
N SER A 69 13.55 9.94 -24.61
CA SER A 69 14.30 8.86 -25.27
C SER A 69 13.56 7.52 -25.21
N SER A 70 12.85 7.26 -24.12
CA SER A 70 12.20 5.99 -23.85
C SER A 70 10.94 6.17 -23.00
N VAL A 71 9.91 5.37 -23.29
CA VAL A 71 8.69 5.27 -22.46
C VAL A 71 8.32 3.79 -22.36
N LYS A 72 8.17 3.31 -21.12
CA LYS A 72 7.81 1.94 -20.80
C LYS A 72 6.66 1.91 -19.80
N VAL A 73 5.58 1.24 -20.19
CA VAL A 73 4.45 0.95 -19.30
C VAL A 73 4.54 -0.51 -18.86
N LYS A 74 4.61 -0.75 -17.55
CA LYS A 74 4.54 -2.09 -16.98
C LYS A 74 3.19 -2.25 -16.27
N GLY A 75 2.42 -3.27 -16.63
CA GLY A 75 1.19 -3.61 -15.92
C GLY A 75 1.47 -4.10 -14.49
N SER A 76 0.41 -4.24 -13.68
CA SER A 76 0.53 -4.79 -12.32
C SER A 76 1.24 -6.15 -12.33
N PRO A 77 2.26 -6.35 -11.48
CA PRO A 77 2.99 -7.61 -11.42
C PRO A 77 2.09 -8.75 -10.94
N LYS A 78 2.15 -9.88 -11.65
CA LYS A 78 1.61 -11.15 -11.16
C LYS A 78 2.64 -11.79 -10.24
N ILE A 79 2.57 -11.49 -8.95
CA ILE A 79 3.53 -12.02 -7.98
C ILE A 79 3.25 -13.50 -7.72
N ARG A 80 4.29 -14.32 -7.79
CA ARG A 80 4.19 -15.76 -7.51
C ARG A 80 3.95 -16.03 -6.02
N LYS A 81 3.27 -17.13 -5.71
CA LYS A 81 2.89 -17.50 -4.34
C LYS A 81 4.08 -17.78 -3.42
N ASP A 82 5.17 -18.36 -3.94
CA ASP A 82 6.41 -18.61 -3.21
C ASP A 82 7.04 -17.30 -2.70
N ILE A 83 7.05 -16.27 -3.55
CA ILE A 83 7.56 -14.94 -3.21
C ILE A 83 6.65 -14.29 -2.16
N LEU A 84 5.33 -14.35 -2.36
CA LEU A 84 4.36 -13.84 -1.38
C LEU A 84 4.49 -14.54 -0.01
N HIS A 85 4.79 -15.84 0.00
CA HIS A 85 5.04 -16.55 1.25
C HIS A 85 6.29 -16.02 1.96
N SER A 86 7.40 -15.82 1.23
CA SER A 86 8.63 -15.25 1.78
C SER A 86 8.41 -13.87 2.43
N TYR A 87 7.68 -12.98 1.76
CA TYR A 87 7.35 -11.68 2.34
C TYR A 87 6.49 -11.80 3.60
N SER A 88 5.54 -12.74 3.64
CA SER A 88 4.74 -12.98 4.84
C SER A 88 5.61 -13.46 6.01
N SER A 89 6.54 -14.39 5.78
CA SER A 89 7.43 -14.92 6.81
C SER A 89 8.40 -13.87 7.36
N ASN A 90 8.86 -12.93 6.53
CA ASN A 90 9.86 -11.95 6.92
C ASN A 90 9.22 -10.61 7.36
N LEU A 91 8.54 -9.93 6.42
CA LEU A 91 7.96 -8.60 6.64
C LEU A 91 6.64 -8.70 7.43
N GLY A 92 5.76 -9.62 7.01
CA GLY A 92 4.46 -9.82 7.65
C GLY A 92 4.58 -10.22 9.13
N HIS A 93 5.46 -11.18 9.44
CA HIS A 93 5.69 -11.62 10.81
C HIS A 93 6.11 -10.44 11.73
N SER A 94 7.06 -9.62 11.26
CA SER A 94 7.53 -8.44 11.99
C SER A 94 6.41 -7.42 12.26
N LEU A 95 5.53 -7.19 11.28
CA LEU A 95 4.36 -6.32 11.44
C LEU A 95 3.36 -6.88 12.45
N ALA A 96 3.04 -8.17 12.35
CA ALA A 96 2.11 -8.82 13.26
C ALA A 96 2.62 -8.77 14.71
N GLU A 97 3.92 -9.01 14.91
CA GLU A 97 4.55 -8.96 16.23
C GLU A 97 4.51 -7.54 16.81
N TYR A 98 4.87 -6.52 16.02
CA TYR A 98 4.76 -5.13 16.43
C TYR A 98 3.32 -4.77 16.82
N ALA A 99 2.37 -5.15 15.96
CA ALA A 99 0.96 -4.85 16.15
C ALA A 99 0.38 -5.52 17.41
N ASP A 100 0.74 -6.77 17.68
CA ASP A 100 0.28 -7.49 18.87
C ASP A 100 0.83 -6.86 20.16
N LYS A 101 2.10 -6.46 20.17
CA LYS A 101 2.75 -5.77 21.30
C LYS A 101 2.17 -4.38 21.56
N ALA A 102 1.72 -3.70 20.51
CA ALA A 102 1.14 -2.37 20.62
C ALA A 102 -0.28 -2.38 21.22
N VAL A 103 -0.96 -3.53 21.32
CA VAL A 103 -2.33 -3.61 21.82
C VAL A 103 -2.43 -3.08 23.26
N GLY A 104 -3.34 -2.13 23.48
CA GLY A 104 -3.52 -1.43 24.75
C GLY A 104 -2.71 -0.15 24.89
N SER A 105 -1.72 0.09 24.01
CA SER A 105 -0.98 1.35 23.99
C SER A 105 -1.74 2.43 23.24
N LYS A 106 -1.42 3.70 23.52
CA LYS A 106 -1.92 4.87 22.79
C LYS A 106 -0.84 5.33 21.82
N LEU A 107 -1.16 5.37 20.53
CA LEU A 107 -0.27 5.83 19.46
C LEU A 107 -0.64 7.24 19.02
N GLY A 108 0.35 7.97 18.49
CA GLY A 108 0.16 9.32 17.92
C GLY A 108 -0.47 9.29 16.54
N THR A 109 -0.21 8.22 15.78
CA THR A 109 -0.76 7.98 14.43
C THR A 109 -1.46 6.62 14.36
N SER A 110 -1.82 6.16 13.15
CA SER A 110 -2.45 4.85 12.99
C SER A 110 -1.48 3.71 13.30
N ILE A 111 -2.00 2.57 13.78
CA ILE A 111 -1.16 1.38 14.04
C ILE A 111 -0.45 0.89 12.76
N VAL A 112 -1.08 1.07 11.60
CA VAL A 112 -0.48 0.70 10.31
C VAL A 112 0.70 1.61 9.99
N GLU A 113 0.54 2.92 10.15
CA GLU A 113 1.59 3.91 9.92
C GLU A 113 2.80 3.69 10.84
N GLU A 114 2.57 3.57 12.15
CA GLU A 114 3.64 3.28 13.12
C GLU A 114 4.37 1.96 12.82
N ALA A 115 3.62 0.92 12.41
CA ALA A 115 4.21 -0.38 12.08
C ALA A 115 5.06 -0.31 10.81
N PHE A 116 4.64 0.44 9.79
CA PHE A 116 5.45 0.68 8.59
C PHE A 116 6.70 1.51 8.92
N LEU A 117 6.59 2.52 9.78
CA LEU A 117 7.74 3.29 10.26
C LEU A 117 8.75 2.37 10.96
N HIS A 118 8.29 1.54 11.90
CA HIS A 118 9.14 0.57 12.60
C HIS A 118 9.78 -0.44 11.64
N LEU A 119 9.02 -0.96 10.68
CA LEU A 119 9.50 -1.95 9.71
C LEU A 119 10.53 -1.34 8.77
N SER A 120 10.30 -0.12 8.29
CA SER A 120 11.19 0.59 7.35
C SER A 120 12.58 0.87 7.95
N ALA A 121 12.65 1.12 9.25
CA ALA A 121 13.91 1.33 9.97
C ALA A 121 14.83 0.09 9.93
N LYS A 122 14.25 -1.11 9.81
CA LYS A 122 14.99 -2.39 9.72
C LYS A 122 15.11 -2.92 8.30
N ASN A 123 14.33 -2.38 7.37
CA ASN A 123 14.19 -2.90 6.00
C ASN A 123 14.20 -1.72 5.01
N PRO A 124 15.38 -1.22 4.59
CA PRO A 124 15.47 -0.06 3.70
C PRO A 124 14.81 -0.31 2.33
N ASN A 125 14.74 -1.57 1.90
CA ASN A 125 14.09 -1.97 0.65
C ASN A 125 12.58 -2.22 0.80
N LEU A 126 11.97 -1.90 1.95
CA LEU A 126 10.52 -2.02 2.13
C LEU A 126 9.80 -1.13 1.11
N LEU A 127 8.80 -1.70 0.42
CA LEU A 127 7.93 -0.88 -0.41
C LEU A 127 6.98 -0.11 0.51
N ARG A 128 7.05 1.22 0.44
CA ARG A 128 6.19 2.09 1.24
C ARG A 128 4.73 1.99 0.77
N PRO A 129 3.76 2.27 1.65
CA PRO A 129 2.38 2.43 1.24
C PRO A 129 2.24 3.53 0.17
N ILE A 130 1.33 3.34 -0.77
CA ILE A 130 0.98 4.36 -1.77
C ILE A 130 -0.37 4.93 -1.35
N GLY A 131 -0.32 6.12 -0.76
CA GLY A 131 -1.44 6.72 -0.04
C GLY A 131 -2.01 5.81 1.05
N GLU A 132 -3.29 5.98 1.34
CA GLU A 132 -3.97 5.29 2.46
C GLU A 132 -4.63 3.96 2.05
N LYS A 133 -4.52 3.57 0.77
CA LYS A 133 -5.35 2.49 0.19
C LYS A 133 -4.58 1.31 -0.36
N ALA A 134 -3.26 1.38 -0.44
CA ALA A 134 -2.42 0.34 -1.03
C ALA A 134 -1.14 0.14 -0.22
N PHE A 135 -0.94 -1.09 0.25
CA PHE A 135 0.12 -1.46 1.20
C PHE A 135 0.99 -2.60 0.66
N GLY A 136 1.08 -2.72 -0.67
CA GLY A 136 1.80 -3.79 -1.36
C GLY A 136 0.90 -4.57 -2.32
N SER A 137 1.08 -5.89 -2.39
CA SER A 137 0.40 -6.75 -3.35
C SER A 137 -0.99 -7.16 -2.86
N ALA A 138 -2.04 -6.84 -3.62
CA ALA A 138 -3.41 -7.22 -3.26
C ALA A 138 -3.63 -8.74 -3.41
N ILE A 139 -3.76 -9.45 -2.30
CA ILE A 139 -3.96 -10.91 -2.28
C ILE A 139 -5.44 -11.32 -2.19
N TYR A 140 -6.30 -10.41 -1.71
CA TYR A 140 -7.73 -10.63 -1.58
C TYR A 140 -8.48 -9.34 -1.89
N LYS A 141 -9.58 -9.47 -2.64
CA LYS A 141 -10.51 -8.39 -2.96
C LYS A 141 -11.93 -8.92 -2.78
N ASN A 142 -12.76 -8.21 -2.05
CA ASN A 142 -14.20 -8.45 -1.97
C ASN A 142 -14.92 -7.14 -2.30
N PHE A 143 -15.74 -7.15 -3.34
CA PHE A 143 -16.61 -6.04 -3.70
C PHE A 143 -18.05 -6.54 -3.74
N ASN A 144 -18.84 -6.22 -2.71
CA ASN A 144 -20.24 -6.68 -2.57
C ASN A 144 -20.39 -8.18 -2.90
N HIS A 145 -19.58 -9.03 -2.25
CA HIS A 145 -19.55 -10.49 -2.41
C HIS A 145 -18.90 -11.03 -3.69
N ASN A 146 -18.45 -10.17 -4.61
CA ASN A 146 -17.54 -10.60 -5.67
C ASN A 146 -16.12 -10.73 -5.10
N VAL A 147 -15.68 -11.98 -4.89
CA VAL A 147 -14.43 -12.31 -4.23
C VAL A 147 -13.37 -12.75 -5.26
N THR A 148 -12.21 -12.11 -5.21
CA THR A 148 -10.98 -12.58 -5.85
C THR A 148 -9.95 -12.87 -4.77
N ARG A 149 -9.40 -14.10 -4.75
CA ARG A 149 -8.37 -14.53 -3.81
C ARG A 149 -7.17 -15.10 -4.58
N ILE A 150 -6.04 -14.43 -4.48
CA ILE A 150 -4.77 -14.81 -5.12
C ILE A 150 -3.96 -15.71 -4.20
N ASP A 151 -3.98 -15.43 -2.89
CA ASP A 151 -3.27 -16.22 -1.88
C ASP A 151 -4.03 -16.22 -0.53
N GLU A 152 -3.60 -17.06 0.40
CA GLU A 152 -4.14 -17.11 1.75
C GLU A 152 -3.74 -15.88 2.57
N ILE A 153 -4.65 -15.43 3.42
CA ILE A 153 -4.43 -14.35 4.37
C ILE A 153 -3.60 -14.87 5.54
N ARG A 154 -2.59 -14.11 5.94
CA ARG A 154 -1.62 -14.45 6.99
C ARG A 154 -1.42 -13.28 7.96
N PRO A 155 -0.89 -13.55 9.17
CA PRO A 155 -0.49 -12.48 10.08
C PRO A 155 0.47 -11.50 9.40
N GLY A 156 0.24 -10.21 9.63
CA GLY A 156 1.01 -9.12 9.05
C GLY A 156 0.46 -8.56 7.75
N ASP A 157 -0.48 -9.24 7.11
CA ASP A 157 -1.21 -8.66 5.99
C ASP A 157 -2.02 -7.44 6.46
N ILE A 158 -2.18 -6.46 5.57
CA ILE A 158 -2.92 -5.22 5.86
C ILE A 158 -4.31 -5.34 5.27
N VAL A 159 -5.35 -5.26 6.11
CA VAL A 159 -6.73 -5.16 5.64
C VAL A 159 -7.10 -3.71 5.46
N CYS A 160 -7.74 -3.40 4.33
CA CYS A 160 -8.35 -2.12 4.04
C CYS A 160 -9.83 -2.29 3.78
N MET A 161 -10.64 -1.43 4.38
CA MET A 161 -12.09 -1.47 4.24
C MET A 161 -12.64 -0.10 3.88
N ARG A 162 -13.60 -0.07 2.95
CA ARG A 162 -14.33 1.15 2.59
C ARG A 162 -15.82 0.88 2.58
N SER A 163 -16.53 1.67 3.36
CA SER A 163 -17.97 1.61 3.59
C SER A 163 -18.43 0.18 3.92
N ALA A 164 -17.57 -0.57 4.62
CA ALA A 164 -17.81 -1.96 4.95
C ALA A 164 -18.74 -2.04 6.16
N LYS A 165 -19.85 -2.75 6.01
CA LYS A 165 -20.83 -2.95 7.07
C LYS A 165 -20.93 -4.43 7.39
N PHE A 166 -20.81 -4.79 8.65
CA PHE A 166 -20.93 -6.17 9.14
C PHE A 166 -22.07 -6.29 10.14
N THR A 167 -22.80 -7.40 10.10
CA THR A 167 -23.76 -7.77 11.15
C THR A 167 -23.13 -8.80 12.07
N SER A 168 -22.70 -8.37 13.25
CA SER A 168 -22.18 -9.28 14.27
C SER A 168 -23.27 -9.69 15.24
N HIS A 169 -23.46 -10.99 15.46
CA HIS A 169 -24.45 -11.54 16.39
C HIS A 169 -24.01 -11.50 17.88
N LYS A 170 -23.10 -10.58 18.25
CA LYS A 170 -22.60 -10.42 19.62
C LYS A 170 -23.06 -9.11 20.27
N GLY A 171 -24.37 -8.92 20.41
CA GLY A 171 -24.91 -7.93 21.35
C GLY A 171 -24.67 -8.36 22.81
N LEU A 172 -24.81 -7.41 23.75
CA LEU A 172 -24.82 -7.71 25.19
C LEU A 172 -25.78 -8.88 25.46
N GLY A 173 -25.29 -9.94 26.11
CA GLY A 173 -26.11 -11.10 26.48
C GLY A 173 -26.52 -12.05 25.34
N GLY A 174 -25.95 -11.93 24.13
CA GLY A 174 -26.27 -12.83 23.01
C GLY A 174 -27.59 -12.53 22.29
N LEU A 175 -28.22 -11.38 22.58
CA LEU A 175 -29.56 -11.02 22.08
C LEU A 175 -29.59 -9.75 21.19
N GLY A 176 -28.44 -9.25 20.72
CA GLY A 176 -28.39 -8.06 19.86
C GLY A 176 -27.59 -8.27 18.58
N VAL A 177 -28.06 -7.68 17.48
CA VAL A 177 -27.27 -7.49 16.26
C VAL A 177 -26.45 -6.23 16.43
N LYS A 178 -25.12 -6.36 16.47
CA LYS A 178 -24.20 -5.23 16.44
C LYS A 178 -23.82 -4.95 15.00
N ASN A 179 -24.13 -3.74 14.52
CA ASN A 179 -23.60 -3.26 13.25
C ASN A 179 -22.19 -2.71 13.48
N ILE A 180 -21.22 -3.24 12.73
CA ILE A 180 -19.85 -2.74 12.72
C ILE A 180 -19.61 -2.10 11.36
N SER A 181 -19.29 -0.81 11.35
CA SER A 181 -18.86 -0.08 10.16
C SER A 181 -17.35 0.09 10.15
N ALA A 182 -16.74 0.05 8.97
CA ALA A 182 -15.33 0.37 8.75
C ALA A 182 -15.14 1.20 7.46
N GLY A 183 -14.44 2.32 7.57
CA GLY A 183 -14.16 3.26 6.48
C GLY A 183 -15.41 4.02 6.01
N GLU A 184 -16.04 4.78 6.90
CA GLU A 184 -17.25 5.53 6.57
C GLU A 184 -16.95 6.75 5.68
N GLY A 185 -17.88 7.09 4.79
CA GLY A 185 -17.70 8.21 3.86
C GLY A 185 -16.49 8.05 2.93
N ASN A 186 -15.54 8.99 3.04
CA ASN A 186 -14.28 8.97 2.28
C ASN A 186 -13.12 8.36 3.05
N GLU A 187 -13.31 8.00 4.33
CA GLU A 187 -12.26 7.38 5.14
C GLU A 187 -11.99 5.94 4.68
N ILE A 188 -10.72 5.58 4.63
CA ILE A 188 -10.29 4.20 4.38
C ILE A 188 -9.82 3.64 5.70
N TYR A 189 -10.58 2.67 6.22
CA TYR A 189 -10.14 1.93 7.38
C TYR A 189 -8.95 1.05 6.99
N SER A 190 -7.92 1.01 7.83
CA SER A 190 -6.80 0.09 7.71
C SER A 190 -6.45 -0.56 9.06
N ALA A 191 -6.05 -1.83 9.03
CA ALA A 191 -5.64 -2.57 10.21
C ALA A 191 -4.68 -3.71 9.85
N ILE A 192 -3.92 -4.18 10.85
CA ILE A 192 -2.95 -5.27 10.67
C ILE A 192 -3.59 -6.59 11.09
N VAL A 193 -3.56 -7.59 10.22
CA VAL A 193 -4.05 -8.93 10.51
C VAL A 193 -3.13 -9.60 11.54
N LEU A 194 -3.71 -10.04 12.66
CA LEU A 194 -3.01 -10.84 13.68
C LEU A 194 -3.27 -12.34 13.49
N GLN A 195 -4.45 -12.70 12.97
CA GLN A 195 -4.83 -14.10 12.76
C GLN A 195 -5.90 -14.20 11.68
N TYR A 196 -5.88 -15.30 10.93
CA TYR A 196 -6.94 -15.69 10.00
C TYR A 196 -7.44 -17.11 10.32
N ASP A 197 -8.75 -17.27 10.45
CA ASP A 197 -9.44 -18.56 10.55
C ASP A 197 -10.12 -18.85 9.20
N PRO A 198 -9.54 -19.72 8.35
CA PRO A 198 -10.11 -20.01 7.03
C PRO A 198 -11.43 -20.76 7.09
N LYS A 199 -11.71 -21.52 8.16
CA LYS A 199 -12.97 -22.25 8.32
C LYS A 199 -14.14 -21.30 8.59
N LYS A 200 -13.88 -20.23 9.33
CA LYS A 200 -14.89 -19.20 9.64
C LYS A 200 -14.87 -18.02 8.68
N ASP A 201 -13.90 -17.98 7.77
CA ASP A 201 -13.55 -16.84 6.93
C ASP A 201 -13.49 -15.53 7.75
N LYS A 202 -12.73 -15.61 8.85
CA LYS A 202 -12.68 -14.59 9.90
C LYS A 202 -11.25 -14.12 10.13
N ILE A 203 -11.03 -12.81 10.09
CA ILE A 203 -9.79 -12.18 10.51
C ILE A 203 -9.91 -11.60 11.92
N LYS A 204 -8.81 -11.65 12.66
CA LYS A 204 -8.59 -10.87 13.87
C LYS A 204 -7.49 -9.87 13.57
N VAL A 205 -7.72 -8.61 13.93
CA VAL A 205 -6.84 -7.50 13.55
C VAL A 205 -6.47 -6.65 14.75
N ALA A 206 -5.33 -5.95 14.67
CA ALA A 206 -5.01 -4.81 15.50
C ALA A 206 -5.38 -3.53 14.74
N GLU A 207 -6.19 -2.68 15.35
CA GLU A 207 -6.67 -1.43 14.76
C GLU A 207 -6.50 -0.26 15.74
N SER A 208 -6.39 0.95 15.21
CA SER A 208 -6.46 2.17 16.01
C SER A 208 -7.90 2.42 16.46
N GLY A 209 -8.15 2.30 17.76
CA GLY A 209 -9.43 2.61 18.37
C GLY A 209 -9.64 4.11 18.57
N LYS A 210 -10.81 4.46 19.12
CA LYS A 210 -11.12 5.85 19.51
C LYS A 210 -10.05 6.38 20.47
N GLY A 211 -9.55 7.57 20.20
CA GLY A 211 -8.51 8.22 21.00
C GLY A 211 -7.09 7.64 20.80
N GLY A 212 -6.86 6.86 19.74
CA GLY A 212 -5.53 6.36 19.36
C GLY A 212 -5.09 5.11 20.11
N VAL A 213 -5.95 4.51 20.94
CA VAL A 213 -5.62 3.27 21.66
C VAL A 213 -5.76 2.07 20.75
N VAL A 214 -4.69 1.29 20.61
CA VAL A 214 -4.68 0.08 19.78
C VAL A 214 -5.54 -1.00 20.43
N LYS A 215 -6.45 -1.59 19.67
CA LYS A 215 -7.33 -2.67 20.14
C LYS A 215 -7.40 -3.83 19.16
N LYS A 216 -7.83 -4.99 19.66
CA LYS A 216 -8.11 -6.17 18.84
C LYS A 216 -9.57 -6.16 18.41
N GLU A 217 -9.83 -6.35 17.12
CA GLU A 217 -11.19 -6.50 16.58
C GLU A 217 -11.28 -7.71 15.64
N SER A 218 -12.50 -8.13 15.34
CA SER A 218 -12.78 -9.34 14.57
C SER A 218 -13.78 -9.08 13.46
N TYR A 219 -13.43 -9.46 12.24
CA TYR A 219 -14.29 -9.32 11.07
C TYR A 219 -14.48 -10.68 10.41
N LYS A 220 -15.73 -11.05 10.18
CA LYS A 220 -16.11 -12.26 9.46
C LYS A 220 -16.66 -11.88 8.09
N PHE A 221 -16.00 -12.28 7.01
CA PHE A 221 -16.36 -11.79 5.68
C PHE A 221 -17.75 -12.27 5.24
N GLY A 222 -18.18 -13.45 5.68
CA GLY A 222 -19.55 -13.94 5.47
C GLY A 222 -20.64 -13.11 6.19
N GLU A 223 -20.27 -12.27 7.16
CA GLU A 223 -21.20 -11.37 7.88
C GLU A 223 -21.19 -9.94 7.28
N MET A 224 -20.42 -9.70 6.22
CA MET A 224 -20.42 -8.43 5.50
C MET A 224 -21.75 -8.26 4.75
N LYS A 225 -22.39 -7.09 4.87
CA LYS A 225 -23.62 -6.72 4.16
C LYS A 225 -23.37 -5.88 2.92
N SER A 226 -22.36 -5.02 2.98
CA SER A 226 -21.99 -4.13 1.88
C SER A 226 -20.56 -3.63 2.07
N GLY A 227 -20.01 -3.05 0.99
CA GLY A 227 -18.74 -2.34 1.00
C GLY A 227 -17.64 -3.06 0.25
N LYS A 228 -16.40 -2.60 0.47
CA LYS A 228 -15.21 -3.17 -0.17
C LYS A 228 -14.22 -3.59 0.89
N ILE A 229 -13.63 -4.77 0.70
CA ILE A 229 -12.48 -5.25 1.47
C ILE A 229 -11.34 -5.50 0.48
N ARG A 230 -10.15 -5.03 0.82
CA ARG A 230 -8.90 -5.45 0.17
C ARG A 230 -7.93 -5.89 1.25
N ILE A 231 -7.14 -6.92 0.96
CA ILE A 231 -6.05 -7.34 1.83
C ILE A 231 -4.78 -7.34 1.01
N TYR A 232 -3.76 -6.70 1.56
CA TYR A 232 -2.47 -6.53 0.95
C TYR A 232 -1.43 -7.35 1.71
N ARG A 233 -0.62 -8.08 0.95
CA ARG A 233 0.67 -8.52 1.44
C ARG A 233 1.65 -7.38 1.30
N VAL A 234 2.32 -7.05 2.39
CA VAL A 234 3.48 -6.14 2.38
C VAL A 234 4.61 -6.79 1.59
N VAL A 235 5.27 -6.01 0.74
CA VAL A 235 6.33 -6.46 -0.18
C VAL A 235 7.50 -5.48 -0.14
N SER A 236 8.65 -5.85 -0.68
CA SER A 236 9.78 -4.94 -0.91
C SER A 236 9.85 -4.43 -2.34
N ARG A 237 10.75 -3.47 -2.57
CA ARG A 237 10.97 -2.77 -3.85
C ARG A 237 11.32 -3.71 -5.01
N ASP A 238 12.00 -4.82 -4.73
CA ASP A 238 12.30 -5.88 -5.69
C ASP A 238 11.05 -6.46 -6.36
N SER A 239 9.89 -6.45 -5.69
CA SER A 239 8.61 -6.91 -6.26
C SER A 239 8.16 -6.10 -7.49
N VAL A 240 8.64 -4.88 -7.63
CA VAL A 240 8.39 -3.99 -8.77
C VAL A 240 9.65 -3.71 -9.60
N GLY A 241 10.78 -4.34 -9.25
CA GLY A 241 12.07 -4.14 -9.90
C GLY A 241 12.67 -2.77 -9.60
N TRP A 242 12.43 -2.26 -8.39
CA TRP A 242 13.00 -1.03 -7.81
C TRP A 242 14.01 -1.35 -6.71
#